data_AF-A0AAD4HLA4-F1
#
_entry.id   AF-A0AAD4HLA4-F1
#
_cell.length_a   1.000
_cell.length_b   1.000
_cell.length_c   1.000
_cell.angle_alpha   90.00
_cell.angle_beta   90.00
_cell.angle_gamma   90.00
#
_symmetry.space_group_name_H-M   'P 1'
#
loop_
_entity.id
_entity.type
_entity.pdbx_description
1 polymer ?
#
loop_
_entity_poly.entity_id
_entity_poly.type
_entity_poly.pdbx_seq_one_letter_code
_entity_poly.pdbx_strand_id
1 'polypeptide(L)'
;PRFSVCPDFMSERYRVSRISMVTANITEAQAADTLRNIWVTTNEDLCLQWQQQLAEDDRLKAEKQRLDEEDQEHQRAALQLEEATARADEKKKNRLKHIPMPMRPRPFANDEEALISEFATRKL
;
A
#
# COMPACT_ATOMS: atom_id res chain seq x y z
N PRO A 1 6.55 -15.71 23.88
CA PRO A 1 7.48 -16.88 23.78
C PRO A 1 8.68 -16.82 24.74
N ARG A 2 9.39 -15.69 24.81
CA ARG A 2 10.69 -15.58 25.51
C ARG A 2 10.65 -15.58 27.04
N PHE A 3 9.46 -15.56 27.66
CA PHE A 3 9.28 -15.47 29.13
C PHE A 3 8.44 -16.61 29.71
N SER A 4 8.19 -17.66 28.93
CA SER A 4 7.51 -18.83 29.46
C SER A 4 8.45 -19.52 30.45
N VAL A 5 8.01 -19.69 31.70
CA VAL A 5 8.75 -20.50 32.68
C VAL A 5 8.47 -21.96 32.40
N CYS A 6 9.50 -22.80 32.42
CA CYS A 6 9.34 -24.24 32.25
C CYS A 6 8.33 -24.76 33.29
N PRO A 7 7.25 -25.45 32.86
CA PRO A 7 6.30 -26.04 33.79
C PRO A 7 6.98 -27.07 34.70
N ASP A 8 6.48 -27.19 35.92
CA ASP A 8 6.88 -28.29 36.80
C ASP A 8 6.21 -29.59 36.33
N PHE A 9 6.96 -30.34 35.52
CA PHE A 9 6.52 -31.63 34.99
C PHE A 9 6.46 -32.73 36.04
N MET A 10 6.90 -32.52 37.29
CA MET A 10 6.68 -33.46 38.41
C MET A 10 5.35 -33.20 39.14
N SER A 11 4.69 -32.07 38.91
CA SER A 11 3.40 -31.75 39.53
C SER A 11 2.28 -32.72 39.11
N GLU A 12 1.27 -32.89 39.97
CA GLU A 12 0.16 -33.83 39.73
C GLU A 12 -0.60 -33.57 38.41
N ARG A 13 -0.60 -32.32 37.95
CA ARG A 13 -1.21 -31.90 36.68
C ARG A 13 -0.67 -32.67 35.47
N TYR A 14 0.60 -33.04 35.48
CA TYR A 14 1.25 -33.77 34.39
C TYR A 14 1.36 -35.28 34.65
N ARG A 15 0.73 -35.79 35.72
CA ARG A 15 0.83 -37.20 36.10
C ARG A 15 0.39 -38.15 34.98
N VAL A 16 -0.70 -37.84 34.27
CA VAL A 16 -1.20 -38.68 33.17
C VAL A 16 -0.16 -38.79 32.06
N SER A 17 0.45 -37.66 31.66
CA SER A 17 1.51 -37.63 30.65
C SER A 17 2.78 -38.37 31.13
N ARG A 18 3.16 -38.22 32.40
CA ARG A 18 4.30 -38.97 32.97
C ARG A 18 4.04 -40.47 32.97
N ILE A 19 2.90 -40.92 33.50
CA ILE A 19 2.56 -42.35 33.59
C ILE A 19 2.53 -43.00 32.20
N SER A 20 2.06 -42.29 31.18
CA SER A 20 2.08 -42.82 29.81
C SER A 20 3.49 -43.06 29.23
N MET A 21 4.51 -42.42 29.81
CA MET A 21 5.91 -42.56 29.39
C MET A 21 6.72 -43.50 30.30
N VAL A 22 6.18 -43.87 31.47
CA VAL A 22 6.78 -44.85 32.37
C VAL A 22 6.68 -46.23 31.72
N THR A 23 7.84 -46.86 31.55
CA THR A 23 7.96 -48.25 31.08
C THR A 23 8.86 -49.00 32.05
N ALA A 24 9.02 -50.32 31.89
CA ALA A 24 9.86 -51.13 32.79
C ALA A 24 11.29 -50.60 32.96
N ASN A 25 11.78 -49.81 32.00
CA ASN A 25 13.14 -49.25 31.99
C ASN A 25 13.18 -47.71 32.19
N ILE A 26 12.03 -47.03 32.35
CA ILE A 26 11.96 -45.57 32.47
C ILE A 26 11.18 -45.20 33.73
N THR A 27 11.85 -44.52 34.65
CA THR A 27 11.27 -43.98 35.88
C THR A 27 10.45 -42.72 35.63
N GLU A 28 9.55 -42.38 36.55
CA GLU A 28 8.77 -41.13 36.49
C GLU A 28 9.64 -39.87 36.41
N ALA A 29 10.78 -39.87 37.11
CA ALA A 29 11.73 -38.76 37.07
C ALA A 29 12.35 -38.60 35.67
N GLN A 30 12.73 -39.70 35.02
CA GLN A 30 13.25 -39.68 33.64
C GLN A 30 12.18 -39.26 32.63
N ALA A 31 10.92 -39.66 32.84
CA ALA A 31 9.80 -39.19 32.03
C ALA A 31 9.59 -37.66 32.16
N ALA A 32 9.65 -37.12 33.39
CA ALA A 32 9.54 -35.69 33.63
C ALA A 32 10.71 -34.89 33.01
N ASP A 33 11.94 -35.40 33.09
CA ASP A 33 13.11 -34.79 32.43
C ASP A 33 12.97 -34.80 30.90
N THR A 34 12.42 -35.88 30.33
CA THR A 34 12.14 -35.94 28.89
C THR A 34 11.12 -34.87 28.48
N LEU A 35 10.04 -34.71 29.23
CA LEU A 35 9.05 -33.65 28.99
C LEU A 35 9.66 -32.25 29.11
N ARG A 36 10.55 -32.05 30.08
CA ARG A 36 11.30 -30.79 30.23
C ARG A 36 12.15 -30.50 29.00
N ASN A 37 12.91 -31.49 28.53
CA ASN A 37 13.78 -31.33 27.37
C ASN A 37 12.98 -31.00 26.10
N ILE A 38 11.88 -31.72 25.86
CA ILE A 38 10.97 -31.43 24.74
C ILE A 38 10.47 -29.99 24.83
N TRP A 39 10.02 -29.57 26.02
CA TRP A 39 9.51 -28.22 26.21
C TRP A 39 10.57 -27.15 25.93
N VAL A 40 11.80 -27.34 26.40
CA VAL A 40 12.92 -26.40 26.14
C VAL A 40 13.17 -26.28 24.64
N THR A 41 13.36 -27.41 23.95
CA THR A 41 13.62 -27.42 22.50
C THR A 41 12.49 -26.78 21.71
N THR A 42 11.22 -27.10 22.03
CA THR A 42 10.06 -26.48 21.37
C THR A 42 9.99 -24.99 21.65
N ASN A 43 10.26 -24.56 22.89
CA ASN A 43 10.23 -23.14 23.24
C ASN A 43 11.36 -22.35 22.55
N GLU A 44 12.54 -22.94 22.41
CA GLU A 44 13.65 -22.37 21.64
C GLU A 44 13.29 -22.21 20.16
N ASP A 45 12.73 -23.25 19.54
CA ASP A 45 12.28 -23.20 18.14
C ASP A 45 11.20 -22.12 17.94
N LEU A 46 10.20 -22.06 18.82
CA LEU A 46 9.18 -20.99 18.79
C LEU A 46 9.77 -19.60 18.95
N CYS A 47 10.81 -19.45 19.78
CA CYS A 47 11.51 -18.17 19.93
C CYS A 47 12.29 -17.79 18.67
N LEU A 48 12.90 -18.76 17.98
CA LEU A 48 13.60 -18.55 16.72
C LEU A 48 12.63 -18.19 15.60
N GLN A 49 11.53 -18.94 15.44
CA GLN A 49 10.47 -18.64 14.47
C GLN A 49 9.91 -17.24 14.69
N TRP A 50 9.63 -16.87 15.94
CA TRP A 50 9.17 -15.52 16.26
C TRP A 50 10.18 -14.45 15.86
N GLN A 51 11.47 -14.66 16.10
CA GLN A 51 12.51 -13.72 15.70
C GLN A 51 12.63 -13.59 14.18
N GLN A 52 12.53 -14.70 13.46
CA GLN A 52 12.51 -14.70 11.99
C GLN A 52 11.30 -13.93 11.47
N GLN A 53 10.12 -14.13 12.07
CA GLN A 53 8.92 -13.40 11.67
C GLN A 53 9.04 -11.90 11.91
N LEU A 54 9.59 -11.48 13.05
CA LEU A 54 9.86 -10.05 13.29
C LEU A 54 10.81 -9.47 12.25
N ALA A 55 11.88 -10.20 11.90
CA ALA A 55 12.82 -9.75 10.89
C ALA A 55 12.17 -9.61 9.50
N GLU A 56 11.33 -10.57 9.11
CA GLU A 56 10.59 -10.50 7.85
C GLU A 56 9.55 -9.39 7.84
N ASP A 57 8.82 -9.20 8.94
CA ASP A 57 7.86 -8.09 9.09
C ASP A 57 8.55 -6.72 8.96
N ASP A 58 9.73 -6.57 9.56
CA ASP A 58 10.50 -5.33 9.47
C ASP A 58 11.06 -5.10 8.05
N ARG A 59 11.48 -6.16 7.36
CA ARG A 59 11.89 -6.09 5.95
C ARG A 59 10.71 -5.68 5.06
N LEU A 60 9.54 -6.28 5.25
CA LEU A 60 8.34 -5.97 4.48
C LEU A 60 7.88 -4.53 4.70
N LYS A 61 7.95 -4.02 5.94
CA LYS A 61 7.66 -2.61 6.24
C LYS A 61 8.62 -1.67 5.53
N ALA A 62 9.92 -1.97 5.55
CA ALA A 62 10.92 -1.15 4.87
C ALA A 62 10.72 -1.14 3.35
N GLU A 63 10.41 -2.31 2.75
CA GLU A 63 10.10 -2.39 1.32
C GLU A 63 8.84 -1.60 0.96
N LYS A 64 7.77 -1.74 1.76
CA LYS A 64 6.54 -0.99 1.57
C LYS A 64 6.78 0.52 1.66
N GLN A 65 7.55 0.97 2.65
CA GLN A 65 7.90 2.39 2.78
C GLN A 65 8.63 2.91 1.54
N ARG A 66 9.60 2.14 1.03
CA ARG A 66 10.30 2.51 -0.21
C ARG A 66 9.37 2.61 -1.41
N LEU A 67 8.44 1.66 -1.56
CA LEU A 67 7.47 1.69 -2.65
C LEU A 67 6.52 2.89 -2.53
N ASP A 68 6.02 3.17 -1.32
CA ASP A 68 5.15 4.32 -1.04
C ASP A 68 5.88 5.65 -1.33
N GLU A 69 7.18 5.73 -1.05
CA GLU A 69 8.03 6.90 -1.36
C GLU A 69 8.22 7.09 -2.87
N GLU A 70 8.54 6.01 -3.60
CA GLU A 70 8.68 6.02 -5.06
C GLU A 70 7.36 6.43 -5.74
N ASP A 71 6.23 5.88 -5.29
CA ASP A 71 4.91 6.25 -5.81
C ASP A 71 4.58 7.73 -5.56
N GLN A 72 4.90 8.25 -4.37
CA GLN A 72 4.72 9.67 -4.06
C GLN A 72 5.61 10.58 -4.92
N GLU A 73 6.84 10.16 -5.22
CA GLU A 73 7.72 10.89 -6.13
C GLU A 73 7.17 10.89 -7.56
N HIS A 74 6.71 9.75 -8.06
CA HIS A 74 6.08 9.64 -9.37
C HIS A 74 4.82 10.50 -9.48
N GLN A 75 3.96 10.50 -8.47
CA GLN A 75 2.76 11.35 -8.43
C GLN A 75 3.12 12.84 -8.45
N ARG A 76 4.11 13.26 -7.65
CA ARG A 76 4.58 14.65 -7.64
C ARG A 76 5.16 15.06 -8.99
N ALA A 77 5.95 14.20 -9.62
CA ALA A 77 6.49 14.47 -10.95
C ALA A 77 5.39 14.58 -12.02
N ALA A 78 4.38 13.72 -11.97
CA ALA A 78 3.23 13.77 -12.87
C ALA A 78 2.43 15.08 -12.73
N LEU A 79 2.16 15.50 -11.48
CA LEU A 79 1.47 16.77 -11.20
C LEU A 79 2.28 17.98 -11.71
N GLN A 80 3.59 17.99 -11.48
CA GLN A 80 4.45 19.08 -11.99
C GLN A 80 4.45 19.16 -13.52
N LEU A 81 4.42 18.00 -14.19
CA LEU A 81 4.34 17.94 -15.65
C LEU A 81 2.98 18.49 -16.14
N GLU A 82 1.88 18.10 -15.49
CA GLU A 82 0.54 18.60 -15.81
C GLU A 82 0.43 20.12 -15.59
N GLU A 83 0.94 20.65 -14.49
CA GLU A 83 0.97 22.09 -14.25
C GLU A 83 1.84 22.84 -15.27
N ALA A 84 2.97 22.25 -15.67
CA ALA A 84 3.83 22.83 -16.69
C ALA A 84 3.16 22.87 -18.07
N THR A 85 2.45 21.80 -18.45
CA THR A 85 1.72 21.72 -19.72
C THR A 85 0.53 22.68 -19.73
N ALA A 86 -0.23 22.76 -18.63
CA ALA A 86 -1.33 23.71 -18.46
C ALA A 86 -0.86 25.16 -18.62
N ARG A 87 0.25 25.54 -17.93
CA ARG A 87 0.84 26.88 -18.07
C ARG A 87 1.32 27.17 -19.50
N ALA A 88 1.91 26.20 -20.18
CA ALA A 88 2.33 26.36 -21.57
C ALA A 88 1.15 26.60 -22.52
N ASP A 89 0.05 25.85 -22.31
CA ASP A 89 -1.18 25.99 -23.08
C ASP A 89 -1.88 27.33 -22.81
N GLU A 90 -1.94 27.76 -21.56
CA GLU A 90 -2.44 29.09 -21.20
C GLU A 90 -1.64 30.21 -21.88
N LYS A 91 -0.30 30.11 -21.84
CA LYS A 91 0.58 31.07 -22.53
C LYS A 91 0.33 31.08 -24.04
N LYS A 92 0.13 29.91 -24.65
CA LYS A 92 -0.21 29.79 -26.08
C LYS A 92 -1.56 30.43 -26.38
N LYS A 93 -2.59 30.13 -25.60
CA LYS A 93 -3.94 30.72 -25.74
C LYS A 93 -3.89 32.24 -25.58
N ASN A 94 -3.18 32.74 -24.56
CA ASN A 94 -3.01 34.17 -24.34
C ASN A 94 -2.34 34.86 -25.54
N ARG A 95 -1.23 34.28 -26.06
CA ARG A 95 -0.57 34.80 -27.25
C ARG A 95 -1.52 34.91 -28.45
N LEU A 96 -2.35 33.90 -28.69
CA LEU A 96 -3.33 33.91 -29.79
C LEU A 96 -4.40 34.99 -29.64
N LYS A 97 -4.85 35.30 -28.42
CA LYS A 97 -5.85 36.36 -28.15
C LYS A 97 -5.35 37.76 -28.53
N HIS A 98 -4.06 38.00 -28.45
CA HIS A 98 -3.45 39.31 -28.68
C HIS A 98 -2.82 39.46 -30.08
N ILE A 99 -3.08 38.52 -31.00
CA ILE A 99 -2.66 38.67 -32.39
C ILE A 99 -3.51 39.78 -33.03
N PRO A 100 -2.89 40.81 -33.64
CA PRO A 100 -3.63 41.84 -34.36
C PRO A 100 -4.52 41.19 -35.42
N MET A 101 -5.82 41.50 -35.40
CA MET A 101 -6.73 41.01 -36.43
C MET A 101 -6.27 41.55 -37.78
N PRO A 102 -6.01 40.69 -38.78
CA PRO A 102 -5.69 41.17 -40.11
C PRO A 102 -6.88 41.99 -40.62
N MET A 103 -6.61 43.20 -41.10
CA MET A 103 -7.60 44.05 -41.77
C MET A 103 -8.13 43.30 -42.98
N ARG A 104 -9.26 42.61 -42.81
CA ARG A 104 -9.99 42.01 -43.91
C ARG A 104 -10.89 43.09 -44.51
N PRO A 105 -10.95 43.21 -45.85
CA PRO A 105 -11.96 44.06 -46.47
C PRO A 105 -13.33 43.60 -45.98
N ARG A 106 -14.20 44.55 -45.61
CA ARG A 106 -15.59 44.23 -45.30
C ARG A 106 -16.16 43.49 -46.52
N PRO A 107 -16.88 42.36 -46.32
CA PRO A 107 -17.66 41.79 -47.40
C PRO A 107 -18.52 42.91 -47.97
N PHE A 108 -18.44 43.12 -49.28
CA PHE A 108 -19.37 44.03 -49.95
C PHE A 108 -20.76 43.51 -49.62
N ALA A 109 -21.53 44.32 -48.87
CA ALA A 109 -22.94 44.04 -48.67
C ALA A 109 -23.59 44.20 -50.04
N ASN A 110 -23.79 43.10 -50.74
CA ASN A 110 -24.80 43.07 -51.78
C ASN A 110 -26.11 43.07 -51.01
N ASP A 111 -26.83 44.19 -51.02
CA ASP A 111 -28.08 44.41 -50.27
C ASP A 111 -29.22 43.42 -50.64
N GLU A 112 -28.98 42.47 -51.55
CA GLU A 112 -29.98 41.52 -52.05
C GLU A 112 -30.07 40.19 -51.26
N GLU A 113 -29.12 39.88 -50.37
CA GLU A 113 -29.20 38.70 -49.50
C GLU A 113 -29.05 39.08 -48.02
N ALA A 114 -29.94 39.95 -47.54
CA ALA A 114 -30.18 40.02 -46.11
C ALA A 114 -30.74 38.66 -45.66
N LEU A 115 -29.90 37.81 -45.07
CA LEU A 115 -30.36 36.60 -44.35
C LEU A 115 -31.22 37.06 -43.17
N ILE A 116 -32.52 37.22 -43.41
CA ILE A 116 -33.50 37.40 -42.35
C ILE A 116 -33.53 36.08 -41.59
N SER A 117 -33.07 36.10 -40.34
CA SER A 117 -33.19 34.96 -39.44
C SER A 117 -34.67 34.56 -39.32
N GLU A 118 -34.98 33.26 -39.45
CA GLU A 118 -36.34 32.72 -39.25
C GLU A 118 -36.98 33.11 -37.91
N PHE A 119 -36.17 33.51 -36.92
CA PHE A 119 -36.66 33.99 -35.64
C PHE A 119 -37.36 35.37 -35.77
N ALA A 120 -36.91 36.21 -36.69
CA ALA A 120 -37.45 37.55 -36.91
C ALA A 120 -38.82 37.53 -37.63
N THR A 121 -39.07 36.53 -38.47
CA THR A 121 -40.36 36.38 -39.20
C THR A 121 -41.47 35.78 -38.34
N ARG A 122 -41.16 35.17 -37.19
CA ARG A 122 -42.14 34.52 -36.30
C ARG A 122 -42.90 35.46 -35.36
N LYS A 123 -42.56 36.76 -35.38
CA LYS A 123 -43.09 37.78 -34.46
C LYS A 123 -43.98 38.82 -35.15
N LEU A 124 -44.33 38.62 -36.42
CA LEU A 124 -45.31 39.41 -37.17
C LEU A 124 -46.69 38.76 -37.12
#